data_AF-A0A7S2Q7C3-F1
#
_entry.id   AF-A0A7S2Q7C3-F1
#
_cell.length_a   1.000
_cell.length_b   1.000
_cell.length_c   1.000
_cell.angle_alpha   90.00
_cell.angle_beta   90.00
_cell.angle_gamma   90.00
#
_symmetry.space_group_name_H-M   'P 1'
#
loop_
_entity.id
_entity.type
_entity.pdbx_description
1 polymer ?
#
loop_
_entity_poly.entity_id
_entity_poly.type
_entity_poly.pdbx_seq_one_letter_code
_entity_poly.pdbx_strand_id
1 'polypeptide(L)'
;PCALGEFRSRARGDPGSKKIVGFPEHITSDIGSIGDFAAGSEVAFGTILQRSYAMLGARMHYGHPDMMQKCYMMQQGGVSKATKTLNLSEDIFAGMDFTLRGCGRTIRHCEYFHLAKGRDLGFNSVLGFFCKLSSGAGEQIITRQMFRLGQIFHLPECLTFYYAHVGYYVTQAFVSWSSPILVFTWLIVLCSDCEARSGSYRAFNHCPHEPAAASMANLLGTWFSWLMLMFLLITSFPLLFELWMERDFLYAVRRVGKQFLTLSPLHFIFQAKII
;
A
#
# COMPACT_ATOMS: atom_id res chain seq x y z
N PRO A 1 -17.94 23.11 -10.35
CA PRO A 1 -18.19 22.02 -9.36
C PRO A 1 -18.04 22.60 -7.95
N CYS A 2 -18.91 22.23 -7.00
CA CYS A 2 -18.87 22.76 -5.63
C CYS A 2 -18.94 21.59 -4.63
N ALA A 3 -18.03 21.57 -3.64
CA ALA A 3 -18.00 20.53 -2.62
C ALA A 3 -19.28 20.40 -1.82
N LEU A 4 -19.89 21.52 -1.45
CA LEU A 4 -21.17 21.53 -0.77
C LEU A 4 -22.30 20.99 -1.65
N GLY A 5 -22.16 21.06 -2.98
CA GLY A 5 -23.11 20.50 -3.93
C GLY A 5 -23.23 18.98 -3.86
N GLU A 6 -22.15 18.27 -3.54
CA GLU A 6 -22.12 16.80 -3.42
C GLU A 6 -22.97 16.29 -2.23
N PHE A 7 -23.18 17.13 -1.21
CA PHE A 7 -23.98 16.80 -0.03
C PHE A 7 -25.46 17.17 -0.17
N ARG A 8 -25.83 17.96 -1.20
CA ARG A 8 -27.22 18.41 -1.39
C ARG A 8 -28.13 17.23 -1.72
N SER A 9 -29.19 17.08 -0.94
CA SER A 9 -30.27 16.11 -1.16
C SER A 9 -31.35 16.76 -2.02
N ARG A 10 -31.79 16.14 -3.11
CA ARG A 10 -32.95 16.66 -3.88
C ARG A 10 -34.29 16.34 -3.20
N ALA A 11 -34.34 15.26 -2.42
CA ALA A 11 -35.50 14.83 -1.64
C ALA A 11 -35.08 14.21 -0.29
N ARG A 12 -36.01 14.03 0.65
CA ARG A 12 -35.74 13.34 1.93
C ARG A 12 -35.53 11.84 1.64
N GLY A 13 -34.35 11.31 2.00
CA GLY A 13 -33.97 9.93 1.70
C GLY A 13 -33.34 9.73 0.31
N ASP A 14 -32.91 10.80 -0.37
CA ASP A 14 -32.22 10.71 -1.65
C ASP A 14 -30.91 9.92 -1.53
N PRO A 15 -30.77 8.76 -2.20
CA PRO A 15 -29.54 7.97 -2.20
C PRO A 15 -28.38 8.68 -2.93
N GLY A 16 -28.65 9.78 -3.65
CA GLY A 16 -27.65 10.63 -4.26
C GLY A 16 -26.85 11.51 -3.28
N SER A 17 -27.38 11.78 -2.07
CA SER A 17 -26.70 12.60 -1.07
C SER A 17 -25.48 11.86 -0.50
N LYS A 18 -24.28 12.37 -0.82
CA LYS A 18 -23.02 11.81 -0.34
C LYS A 18 -22.81 12.13 1.14
N LYS A 19 -22.17 11.21 1.87
CA LYS A 19 -21.90 11.35 3.32
C LYS A 19 -20.44 11.64 3.61
N ILE A 20 -19.58 11.15 2.73
CA ILE A 20 -18.15 11.43 2.70
C ILE A 20 -17.80 11.78 1.26
N VAL A 21 -17.13 12.92 1.09
CA VAL A 21 -16.57 13.35 -0.20
C VAL A 21 -15.10 13.58 0.02
N GLY A 22 -14.28 12.75 -0.62
CA GLY A 22 -12.86 12.78 -0.44
C GLY A 22 -12.08 13.36 -1.60
N PHE A 23 -11.00 14.05 -1.28
CA PHE A 23 -10.20 14.80 -2.24
C PHE A 23 -8.73 14.37 -2.22
N PRO A 24 -8.07 14.41 -3.37
CA PRO A 24 -6.63 14.16 -3.46
C PRO A 24 -5.81 15.26 -2.77
N GLU A 25 -4.72 14.86 -2.13
CA GLU A 25 -3.68 15.75 -1.61
C GLU A 25 -2.55 15.88 -2.65
N HIS A 26 -2.08 17.10 -2.87
CA HIS A 26 -0.85 17.34 -3.64
C HIS A 26 0.34 17.41 -2.69
N ILE A 27 1.10 16.33 -2.64
CA ILE A 27 2.19 16.16 -1.66
C ILE A 27 3.49 16.68 -2.24
N THR A 28 4.13 17.57 -1.49
CA THR A 28 5.41 18.16 -1.86
C THR A 28 6.45 17.89 -0.77
N SER A 29 7.67 17.56 -1.22
CA SER A 29 8.84 17.36 -0.36
C SER A 29 10.06 17.86 -1.11
N ASP A 30 10.99 18.48 -0.38
CA ASP A 30 12.25 19.01 -0.90
C ASP A 30 13.46 18.19 -0.42
N ILE A 31 13.22 16.99 0.13
CA ILE A 31 14.25 16.21 0.83
C ILE A 31 14.75 15.07 -0.06
N GLY A 32 15.57 15.44 -1.05
CA GLY A 32 16.32 14.50 -1.89
C GLY A 32 15.47 13.57 -2.76
N SER A 33 16.12 12.57 -3.37
CA SER A 33 15.47 11.64 -4.31
C SER A 33 14.52 10.66 -3.62
N ILE A 34 14.81 10.25 -2.39
CA ILE A 34 13.95 9.36 -1.59
C ILE A 34 12.65 10.10 -1.22
N GLY A 35 12.74 11.36 -0.80
CA GLY A 35 11.57 12.18 -0.50
C GLY A 35 10.71 12.44 -1.74
N ASP A 36 11.32 12.73 -2.90
CA ASP A 36 10.59 12.89 -4.16
C ASP A 36 9.88 11.60 -4.62
N PHE A 37 10.51 10.45 -4.39
CA PHE A 37 9.91 9.14 -4.67
C PHE A 37 8.73 8.85 -3.72
N ALA A 38 8.92 9.02 -2.41
CA ALA A 38 7.87 8.83 -1.41
C ALA A 38 6.69 9.79 -1.64
N ALA A 39 6.95 11.05 -2.00
CA ALA A 39 5.91 12.02 -2.36
C ALA A 39 5.12 11.53 -3.58
N GLY A 40 5.83 11.04 -4.61
CA GLY A 40 5.20 10.45 -5.79
C GLY A 40 4.33 9.24 -5.44
N SER A 41 4.82 8.32 -4.60
CA SER A 41 4.04 7.17 -4.14
C SER A 41 2.78 7.59 -3.37
N GLU A 42 2.85 8.60 -2.49
CA GLU A 42 1.67 9.12 -1.78
C GLU A 42 0.69 9.82 -2.75
N VAL A 43 1.16 10.53 -3.78
CA VAL A 43 0.31 11.11 -4.84
C VAL A 43 -0.42 10.02 -5.62
N ALA A 44 0.28 8.99 -6.09
CA ALA A 44 -0.34 7.86 -6.79
C ALA A 44 -1.35 7.12 -5.89
N PHE A 45 -1.05 7.03 -4.60
CA PHE A 45 -1.99 6.50 -3.62
C PHE A 45 -3.24 7.37 -3.50
N GLY A 46 -3.11 8.69 -3.41
CA GLY A 46 -4.21 9.64 -3.22
C GLY A 46 -5.09 9.87 -4.45
N THR A 47 -4.65 9.42 -5.63
CA THR A 47 -5.28 9.65 -6.94
C THR A 47 -5.68 8.32 -7.60
N ILE A 48 -4.85 7.74 -8.48
CA ILE A 48 -5.19 6.56 -9.29
C ILE A 48 -5.71 5.39 -8.46
N LEU A 49 -5.06 5.09 -7.32
CA LEU A 49 -5.50 4.00 -6.43
C LEU A 49 -6.85 4.32 -5.79
N GLN A 50 -7.03 5.55 -5.31
CA GLN A 50 -8.31 6.02 -4.79
C GLN A 50 -9.43 6.01 -5.84
N ARG A 51 -9.11 6.33 -7.11
CA ARG A 51 -10.02 6.29 -8.25
C ARG A 51 -10.50 4.85 -8.50
N SER A 52 -9.56 3.89 -8.50
CA SER A 52 -9.86 2.47 -8.60
C SER A 52 -10.69 1.95 -7.42
N TYR A 53 -10.32 2.31 -6.19
CA TYR A 53 -11.05 1.87 -4.99
C TYR A 53 -12.45 2.45 -4.90
N ALA A 54 -12.65 3.70 -5.33
CA ALA A 54 -13.96 4.32 -5.39
C ALA A 54 -14.86 3.62 -6.43
N MET A 55 -14.31 3.24 -7.58
CA MET A 55 -15.05 2.52 -8.62
C MET A 55 -15.44 1.10 -8.18
N LEU A 56 -14.53 0.40 -7.49
CA LEU A 56 -14.73 -0.99 -7.04
C LEU A 56 -15.42 -1.11 -5.67
N GLY A 57 -15.82 0.01 -5.06
CA GLY A 57 -16.51 0.02 -3.76
C GLY A 57 -15.64 -0.33 -2.56
N ALA A 58 -14.31 -0.38 -2.72
CA ALA A 58 -13.36 -0.65 -1.65
C ALA A 58 -12.94 0.61 -0.88
N ARG A 59 -13.28 1.81 -1.37
CA ARG A 59 -12.95 3.07 -0.69
C ARG A 59 -13.84 3.27 0.53
N MET A 60 -13.24 3.22 1.72
CA MET A 60 -13.92 3.61 2.97
C MET A 60 -13.68 5.08 3.30
N HIS A 61 -12.43 5.51 3.22
CA HIS A 61 -11.97 6.88 3.46
C HIS A 61 -10.46 6.92 3.25
N TYR A 62 -9.88 8.05 2.83
CA TYR A 62 -8.45 8.24 3.05
C TYR A 62 -8.05 9.72 3.13
N GLY A 63 -7.55 10.09 4.31
CA GLY A 63 -6.74 11.29 4.48
C GLY A 63 -7.52 12.57 4.71
N HIS A 64 -6.74 13.60 5.05
CA HIS A 64 -7.22 14.94 5.34
C HIS A 64 -7.14 15.75 4.05
N PRO A 65 -8.19 15.70 3.24
CA PRO A 65 -9.21 16.73 3.49
C PRO A 65 -10.62 16.27 3.12
N ASP A 66 -10.92 15.00 3.37
CA ASP A 66 -12.25 14.46 3.15
C ASP A 66 -13.28 15.28 3.95
N MET A 67 -14.34 15.70 3.25
CA MET A 67 -15.47 16.38 3.86
C MET A 67 -16.49 15.34 4.30
N MET A 68 -16.95 15.48 5.54
CA MET A 68 -17.92 14.56 6.14
C MET A 68 -19.18 15.30 6.56
N GLN A 69 -20.34 14.67 6.41
CA GLN A 69 -21.60 15.25 6.87
C GLN A 69 -21.71 15.15 8.41
N LYS A 70 -21.48 16.28 9.10
CA LYS A 70 -21.47 16.37 10.58
C LYS A 70 -22.66 15.68 11.26
N CYS A 71 -23.88 15.92 10.81
CA CYS A 71 -25.08 15.34 11.43
C CYS A 71 -25.08 13.81 11.43
N TYR A 72 -24.50 13.18 10.41
CA TYR A 72 -24.36 11.74 10.35
C TYR A 72 -23.19 11.25 11.21
N MET A 73 -22.06 11.95 11.19
CA MET A 73 -20.89 11.59 12.02
C MET A 73 -21.21 11.61 13.51
N MET A 74 -21.96 12.62 13.97
CA MET A 74 -22.39 12.74 15.37
C MET A 74 -23.22 11.53 15.84
N GLN A 75 -23.88 10.80 14.92
CA GLN A 75 -24.68 9.61 15.23
C GLN A 75 -23.85 8.30 15.19
N GLN A 76 -22.57 8.35 14.84
CA GLN A 76 -21.68 7.20 14.71
C GLN A 76 -20.70 7.04 15.89
N GLY A 77 -20.62 8.06 16.75
CA GLY A 77 -19.72 8.11 17.90
C GLY A 77 -20.20 7.31 19.12
N GLY A 78 -19.24 6.93 19.95
CA GLY A 78 -19.42 6.36 21.28
C GLY A 78 -18.15 6.61 22.10
N VAL A 79 -18.25 6.67 23.43
CA VAL A 79 -17.13 7.09 24.31
C VAL A 79 -15.87 6.21 24.10
N SER A 80 -16.05 4.92 23.79
CA SER A 80 -14.95 3.98 23.51
C SER A 80 -14.18 4.23 22.21
N LYS A 81 -14.76 4.98 21.25
CA LYS A 81 -14.10 5.29 19.97
C LYS A 81 -13.14 6.47 20.05
N ALA A 82 -13.30 7.35 21.04
CA ALA A 82 -12.46 8.53 21.23
C ALA A 82 -11.17 8.19 22.02
N THR A 83 -10.41 7.20 21.56
CA THR A 83 -9.16 6.77 22.20
C THR A 83 -7.99 7.14 21.30
N LYS A 84 -7.04 7.93 21.82
CA LYS A 84 -5.92 8.52 21.06
C LYS A 84 -5.03 7.51 20.33
N THR A 85 -5.00 6.25 20.78
CA THR A 85 -4.06 5.24 20.29
C THR A 85 -4.70 3.97 19.75
N LEU A 86 -5.98 3.68 20.04
CA LEU A 86 -6.62 2.39 19.70
C LEU A 86 -7.37 2.42 18.36
N ASN A 87 -7.66 3.61 17.83
CA ASN A 87 -8.31 3.80 16.53
C ASN A 87 -7.44 4.71 15.66
N LEU A 88 -6.22 4.28 15.38
CA LEU A 88 -5.26 5.09 14.62
C LEU A 88 -5.80 5.46 13.22
N SER A 89 -6.66 4.61 12.66
CA SER A 89 -7.36 4.81 11.38
C SER A 89 -8.82 5.25 11.55
N GLU A 90 -9.09 6.21 12.45
CA GLU A 90 -10.43 6.74 12.78
C GLU A 90 -11.31 7.05 11.55
N ASP A 91 -10.68 7.67 10.58
CA ASP A 91 -11.13 7.97 9.23
C ASP A 91 -11.71 6.75 8.48
N ILE A 92 -10.98 5.64 8.46
CA ILE A 92 -11.39 4.39 7.82
C ILE A 92 -12.55 3.75 8.61
N PHE A 93 -12.50 3.82 9.95
CA PHE A 93 -13.59 3.33 10.80
C PHE A 93 -14.91 4.05 10.53
N ALA A 94 -14.88 5.36 10.31
CA ALA A 94 -16.06 6.11 9.89
C ALA A 94 -16.60 5.57 8.55
N GLY A 95 -15.73 5.41 7.56
CA GLY A 95 -16.09 4.82 6.26
C GLY A 95 -16.75 3.44 6.38
N MET A 96 -16.16 2.55 7.18
CA MET A 96 -16.71 1.21 7.44
C MET A 96 -18.09 1.28 8.10
N ASP A 97 -18.29 2.15 9.08
CA ASP A 97 -19.59 2.33 9.75
C ASP A 97 -20.66 2.88 8.81
N PHE A 98 -20.30 3.79 7.88
CA PHE A 98 -21.21 4.22 6.82
C PHE A 98 -21.58 3.07 5.89
N THR A 99 -20.61 2.28 5.45
CA THR A 99 -20.84 1.15 4.56
C THR A 99 -21.78 0.12 5.16
N LEU A 100 -21.56 -0.24 6.43
CA LEU A 100 -22.39 -1.21 7.17
C LEU A 100 -23.87 -0.78 7.34
N ARG A 101 -24.16 0.53 7.29
CA ARG A 101 -25.53 1.06 7.40
C ARG A 101 -26.24 1.17 6.05
N GLY A 102 -25.73 0.49 5.02
CA GLY A 102 -26.27 0.55 3.66
C GLY A 102 -25.89 1.83 2.91
N CYS A 103 -24.97 2.65 3.45
CA CYS A 103 -24.53 3.90 2.83
C CYS A 103 -23.20 3.76 2.08
N GLY A 104 -22.69 2.54 1.83
CA GLY A 104 -21.34 2.34 1.27
C GLY A 104 -21.10 3.00 -0.09
N ARG A 105 -22.13 3.08 -0.94
CA ARG A 105 -22.06 3.76 -2.25
C ARG A 105 -22.16 5.30 -2.18
N THR A 106 -22.18 5.86 -0.96
CA THR A 106 -22.26 7.32 -0.72
C THR A 106 -20.90 7.96 -0.42
N ILE A 107 -19.82 7.17 -0.40
CA ILE A 107 -18.45 7.67 -0.32
C ILE A 107 -17.98 7.98 -1.75
N ARG A 108 -17.63 9.23 -2.02
CA ARG A 108 -17.22 9.68 -3.36
C ARG A 108 -15.79 10.20 -3.34
N HIS A 109 -15.00 9.82 -4.34
CA HIS A 109 -13.74 10.48 -4.64
C HIS A 109 -13.95 11.56 -5.70
N CYS A 110 -13.44 12.76 -5.46
CA CYS A 110 -13.57 13.92 -6.32
C CYS A 110 -12.22 14.62 -6.47
N GLU A 111 -11.87 15.03 -7.69
CA GLU A 111 -10.54 15.59 -8.01
C GLU A 111 -10.61 17.03 -8.56
N TYR A 112 -11.74 17.73 -8.37
CA TYR A 112 -11.90 19.09 -8.91
C TYR A 112 -11.15 20.18 -8.12
N PHE A 113 -10.57 19.87 -6.96
CA PHE A 113 -9.52 20.66 -6.33
C PHE A 113 -8.53 19.74 -5.61
N HIS A 114 -7.30 20.21 -5.50
CA HIS A 114 -6.20 19.56 -4.79
C HIS A 114 -5.84 20.37 -3.56
N LEU A 115 -5.56 19.69 -2.44
CA LEU A 115 -5.05 20.35 -1.24
C LEU A 115 -3.56 20.10 -1.11
N ALA A 116 -2.79 21.19 -1.08
CA ALA A 116 -1.35 21.13 -0.97
C ALA A 116 -0.94 20.70 0.45
N LYS A 117 -0.05 19.72 0.54
CA LYS A 117 0.48 19.21 1.80
C LYS A 117 2.00 19.09 1.72
N GLY A 118 2.69 19.93 2.49
CA GLY A 118 4.12 19.79 2.69
C GLY A 118 4.40 18.64 3.65
N ARG A 119 5.28 17.71 3.28
CA ARG A 119 5.74 16.65 4.17
C ARG A 119 7.25 16.62 4.24
N ASP A 120 7.75 16.48 5.46
CA ASP A 120 9.12 16.03 5.69
C ASP A 120 9.18 14.52 5.38
N LEU A 121 9.64 14.19 4.18
CA LEU A 121 9.79 12.81 3.71
C LEU A 121 11.23 12.32 3.82
N GLY A 122 11.91 12.65 4.92
CA GLY A 122 13.14 11.97 5.32
C GLY A 122 12.89 10.48 5.61
N PHE A 123 13.95 9.67 5.52
CA PHE A 123 13.90 8.21 5.67
C PHE A 123 13.13 7.74 6.91
N ASN A 124 13.48 8.24 8.10
CA ASN A 124 12.80 7.87 9.35
C ASN A 124 11.33 8.31 9.38
N SER A 125 11.02 9.48 8.81
CA SER A 125 9.66 10.02 8.75
C SER A 125 8.77 9.15 7.86
N VAL A 126 9.29 8.70 6.71
CA VAL A 126 8.60 7.78 5.79
C VAL A 126 8.37 6.42 6.46
N LEU A 127 9.38 5.86 7.13
CA LEU A 127 9.24 4.59 7.86
C LEU A 127 8.21 4.69 8.99
N GLY A 128 8.24 5.77 9.78
CA GLY A 128 7.25 6.01 10.83
C GLY A 128 5.83 6.19 10.28
N PHE A 129 5.69 6.76 9.07
CA PHE A 129 4.40 6.85 8.39
C PHE A 129 3.86 5.47 7.98
N PHE A 130 4.68 4.62 7.36
CA PHE A 130 4.24 3.28 6.99
C PHE A 130 3.99 2.36 8.19
N CYS A 131 4.75 2.50 9.28
CA CYS A 131 4.49 1.80 10.53
C CYS A 131 3.11 2.17 11.12
N LYS A 132 2.72 3.45 11.04
CA LYS A 132 1.37 3.89 11.42
C LYS A 132 0.31 3.27 10.52
N LEU A 133 0.53 3.26 9.20
CA LEU A 133 -0.43 2.67 8.27
C LEU A 133 -0.59 1.15 8.48
N SER A 134 0.49 0.40 8.67
CA SER A 134 0.45 -1.05 8.91
C SER A 134 -0.20 -1.37 10.25
N SER A 135 0.12 -0.63 11.31
CA SER A 135 -0.52 -0.78 12.63
C SER A 135 -2.02 -0.53 12.56
N GLY A 136 -2.44 0.54 11.88
CA GLY A 136 -3.84 0.86 11.67
C GLY A 136 -4.58 -0.19 10.84
N ALA A 137 -3.94 -0.78 9.83
CA ALA A 137 -4.49 -1.91 9.09
C ALA A 137 -4.64 -3.16 9.98
N GLY A 138 -3.66 -3.44 10.85
CA GLY A 138 -3.73 -4.51 11.84
C GLY A 138 -4.90 -4.35 12.82
N GLU A 139 -5.11 -3.14 13.33
CA GLU A 139 -6.27 -2.80 14.17
C GLU A 139 -7.60 -3.07 13.45
N GLN A 140 -7.69 -2.79 12.15
CA GLN A 140 -8.93 -3.02 11.39
C GLN A 140 -9.34 -4.49 11.38
N ILE A 141 -8.39 -5.43 11.27
CA ILE A 141 -8.66 -6.89 11.19
C ILE A 141 -9.44 -7.37 12.42
N ILE A 142 -9.08 -6.89 13.60
CA ILE A 142 -9.66 -7.34 14.87
C ILE A 142 -11.01 -6.68 15.17
N THR A 143 -11.48 -5.77 14.33
CA THR A 143 -12.70 -5.01 14.61
C THR A 143 -13.98 -5.73 14.19
N ARG A 144 -15.05 -5.47 14.95
CA ARG A 144 -16.39 -5.95 14.62
C ARG A 144 -16.88 -5.42 13.27
N GLN A 145 -16.46 -4.22 12.89
CA GLN A 145 -16.82 -3.60 11.61
C GLN A 145 -16.29 -4.44 10.45
N MET A 146 -15.01 -4.83 10.51
CA MET A 146 -14.37 -5.67 9.51
C MET A 146 -15.09 -7.02 9.36
N PHE A 147 -15.39 -7.68 10.49
CA PHE A 147 -16.14 -8.94 10.48
C PHE A 147 -17.50 -8.81 9.78
N ARG A 148 -18.27 -7.76 10.08
CA ARG A 148 -19.58 -7.53 9.47
C ARG A 148 -19.48 -7.15 7.99
N LEU A 149 -18.47 -6.39 7.59
CA LEU A 149 -18.25 -6.04 6.18
C LEU A 149 -17.95 -7.28 5.34
N GLY A 150 -17.16 -8.22 5.88
CA GLY A 150 -16.89 -9.49 5.24
C GLY A 150 -18.14 -10.34 4.98
N GLN A 151 -19.23 -10.12 5.72
CA GLN A 151 -20.52 -10.80 5.50
C GLN A 151 -21.41 -10.12 4.45
N ILE A 152 -21.17 -8.83 4.17
CA ILE A 152 -22.00 -8.01 3.27
C ILE A 152 -21.39 -7.94 1.86
N PHE A 153 -20.06 -7.91 1.76
CA PHE A 153 -19.39 -7.74 0.48
C PHE A 153 -19.49 -8.96 -0.43
N HIS A 154 -19.72 -8.68 -1.71
CA HIS A 154 -19.58 -9.68 -2.76
C HIS A 154 -18.09 -10.02 -2.95
N LEU A 155 -17.80 -11.20 -3.50
CA LEU A 155 -16.43 -11.68 -3.71
C LEU A 155 -15.47 -10.62 -4.35
N PRO A 156 -15.79 -9.94 -5.45
CA PRO A 156 -14.88 -8.96 -6.04
C PRO A 156 -14.65 -7.71 -5.17
N GLU A 157 -15.69 -7.23 -4.47
CA GLU A 157 -15.59 -6.12 -3.53
C GLU A 157 -14.73 -6.54 -2.32
N CYS A 158 -14.93 -7.76 -1.83
CA CYS A 158 -14.16 -8.33 -0.71
C CYS A 158 -12.68 -8.49 -1.04
N LEU A 159 -12.33 -8.99 -2.23
CA LEU A 159 -10.94 -9.13 -2.69
C LEU A 159 -10.27 -7.75 -2.86
N THR A 160 -10.98 -6.80 -3.46
CA THR A 160 -10.45 -5.43 -3.63
C THR A 160 -10.27 -4.76 -2.27
N PHE A 161 -11.24 -4.91 -1.36
CA PHE A 161 -11.18 -4.36 -0.02
C PHE A 161 -10.04 -4.97 0.80
N TYR A 162 -9.86 -6.29 0.71
CA TYR A 162 -8.71 -6.99 1.31
C TYR A 162 -7.40 -6.37 0.84
N TYR A 163 -7.17 -6.28 -0.48
CA TYR A 163 -5.91 -5.75 -1.00
C TYR A 163 -5.71 -4.26 -0.67
N ALA A 164 -6.77 -3.45 -0.78
CA ALA A 164 -6.72 -2.02 -0.50
C ALA A 164 -6.37 -1.68 0.97
N HIS A 165 -6.63 -2.62 1.89
CA HIS A 165 -6.41 -2.45 3.32
C HIS A 165 -5.30 -3.41 3.77
N VAL A 166 -5.66 -4.53 4.37
CA VAL A 166 -4.76 -5.43 5.10
C VAL A 166 -3.85 -6.25 4.19
N GLY A 167 -4.38 -6.70 3.04
CA GLY A 167 -3.73 -7.66 2.16
C GLY A 167 -2.40 -7.19 1.60
N TYR A 168 -2.31 -5.90 1.28
CA TYR A 168 -1.04 -5.27 0.89
C TYR A 168 0.03 -5.44 1.97
N TYR A 169 -0.26 -5.10 3.23
CA TYR A 169 0.70 -5.19 4.33
C TYR A 169 1.06 -6.65 4.66
N VAL A 170 0.09 -7.56 4.64
CA VAL A 170 0.34 -9.00 4.86
C VAL A 170 1.26 -9.57 3.78
N THR A 171 1.05 -9.17 2.52
CA THR A 171 1.89 -9.62 1.40
C THR A 171 3.31 -9.07 1.56
N GLN A 172 3.46 -7.80 1.95
CA GLN A 172 4.78 -7.21 2.23
C GLN A 172 5.50 -7.91 3.39
N ALA A 173 4.78 -8.28 4.45
CA ALA A 173 5.33 -9.05 5.56
C ALA A 173 5.81 -10.44 5.12
N PHE A 174 5.04 -11.15 4.28
CA PHE A 174 5.47 -12.44 3.74
C PHE A 174 6.70 -12.33 2.83
N VAL A 175 6.76 -11.32 1.97
CA VAL A 175 7.94 -11.06 1.14
C VAL A 175 9.15 -10.78 2.04
N SER A 176 8.99 -9.93 3.05
CA SER A 176 10.02 -9.60 4.04
C SER A 176 10.55 -10.83 4.77
N TRP A 177 9.66 -11.69 5.30
CA TRP A 177 10.04 -12.92 6.02
C TRP A 177 10.60 -14.01 5.11
N SER A 178 10.18 -14.07 3.85
CA SER A 178 10.72 -15.04 2.90
C SER A 178 12.19 -14.77 2.57
N SER A 179 12.62 -13.50 2.57
CA SER A 179 13.98 -13.11 2.20
C SER A 179 15.09 -13.67 3.12
N PRO A 180 15.03 -13.59 4.47
CA PRO A 180 16.06 -14.19 5.32
C PRO A 180 16.00 -15.72 5.29
N ILE A 181 14.82 -16.32 5.15
CA ILE A 181 14.68 -17.78 5.02
C ILE A 181 15.39 -18.25 3.75
N LEU A 182 15.18 -17.55 2.64
CA LEU A 182 15.84 -17.81 1.37
C LEU A 182 17.36 -17.69 1.49
N VAL A 183 17.86 -16.59 2.07
CA VAL A 183 19.31 -16.40 2.29
C VAL A 183 19.89 -17.47 3.20
N PHE A 184 19.17 -17.88 4.25
CA PHE A 184 19.60 -18.95 5.15
C PHE A 184 19.69 -20.31 4.43
N THR A 185 18.67 -20.66 3.65
CA THR A 185 18.70 -21.87 2.81
C THR A 185 19.85 -21.80 1.81
N TRP A 186 20.13 -20.64 1.23
CA TRP A 186 21.26 -20.45 0.32
C TRP A 186 22.61 -20.64 1.00
N LEU A 187 22.78 -20.13 2.22
CA LEU A 187 24.00 -20.35 3.00
C LEU A 187 24.19 -21.83 3.30
N ILE A 188 23.13 -22.58 3.65
CA ILE A 188 23.23 -24.03 3.84
C ILE A 188 23.68 -24.73 2.57
N VAL A 189 23.11 -24.37 1.42
CA VAL A 189 23.48 -24.95 0.12
C VAL A 189 24.93 -24.66 -0.23
N LEU A 190 25.41 -23.43 -0.02
CA LEU A 190 26.81 -23.07 -0.24
C LEU A 190 27.76 -23.80 0.73
N CYS A 191 27.38 -23.96 2.00
CA CYS A 191 28.14 -24.75 2.96
C CYS A 191 28.10 -26.26 2.71
N SER A 192 27.13 -26.73 1.92
CA SER A 192 27.01 -28.14 1.53
C SER A 192 27.91 -28.53 0.35
N ASP A 193 28.59 -27.55 -0.27
CA ASP A 193 29.59 -27.86 -1.28
C ASP A 193 30.66 -28.77 -0.67
N CYS A 194 30.95 -29.87 -1.37
CA CYS A 194 32.02 -30.79 -1.00
C CYS A 194 33.35 -30.03 -1.15
N GLU A 195 33.78 -29.29 -0.12
CA GLU A 195 35.14 -28.76 -0.07
C GLU A 195 36.08 -29.94 -0.29
N ALA A 196 36.99 -29.80 -1.26
CA ALA A 196 38.05 -30.74 -1.56
C ALA A 196 39.10 -30.83 -0.42
N ARG A 197 38.67 -30.74 0.85
CA ARG A 197 39.52 -30.87 2.02
C ARG A 197 39.49 -32.30 2.52
N SER A 198 40.51 -33.04 2.07
CA SER A 198 41.03 -34.26 2.66
C SER A 198 40.06 -35.45 2.77
N GLY A 199 40.01 -36.24 1.69
CA GLY A 199 40.48 -37.62 1.70
C GLY A 199 39.83 -38.71 2.58
N SER A 200 38.89 -38.44 3.50
CA SER A 200 38.51 -39.44 4.51
C SER A 200 37.05 -39.93 4.54
N TYR A 201 36.12 -39.40 3.74
CA TYR A 201 34.70 -39.78 3.86
C TYR A 201 33.99 -39.88 2.50
N ARG A 202 34.35 -40.86 1.67
CA ARG A 202 33.75 -41.10 0.34
C ARG A 202 32.60 -42.11 0.32
N ALA A 203 32.23 -42.71 1.44
CA ALA A 203 31.26 -43.82 1.44
C ALA A 203 29.78 -43.37 1.49
N PHE A 204 29.48 -42.12 1.90
CA PHE A 204 28.10 -41.66 2.09
C PHE A 204 27.75 -40.30 1.45
N ASN A 205 28.70 -39.60 0.82
CA ASN A 205 28.44 -38.30 0.19
C ASN A 205 28.32 -38.45 -1.33
N HIS A 206 27.07 -38.40 -1.85
CA HIS A 206 26.83 -38.16 -3.27
C HIS A 206 27.15 -36.69 -3.56
N CYS A 207 28.37 -36.39 -4.00
CA CYS A 207 28.73 -35.03 -4.40
C CYS A 207 28.12 -34.74 -5.78
N PRO A 208 27.32 -33.67 -5.93
CA PRO A 208 26.81 -33.24 -7.23
C PRO A 208 27.96 -32.81 -8.16
N HIS A 209 27.78 -32.99 -9.47
CA HIS A 209 28.79 -32.67 -10.49
C HIS A 209 29.03 -31.16 -10.68
N GLU A 210 28.06 -30.34 -10.33
CA GLU A 210 28.14 -28.88 -10.41
C GLU A 210 28.36 -28.30 -9.00
N PRO A 211 29.26 -27.31 -8.84
CA PRO A 211 29.43 -26.64 -7.57
C PRO A 211 28.13 -25.92 -7.19
N ALA A 212 27.74 -25.99 -5.92
CA ALA A 212 26.55 -25.37 -5.38
C ALA A 212 26.54 -23.85 -5.63
N ALA A 213 27.72 -23.22 -5.67
CA ALA A 213 27.88 -21.84 -6.10
C ALA A 213 27.40 -21.55 -7.54
N ALA A 214 27.64 -22.45 -8.49
CA ALA A 214 27.17 -22.29 -9.88
C ALA A 214 25.65 -22.49 -9.99
N SER A 215 25.11 -23.47 -9.28
CA SER A 215 23.65 -23.67 -9.18
C SER A 215 22.95 -22.45 -8.58
N MET A 216 23.55 -21.87 -7.53
CA MET A 216 23.05 -20.65 -6.88
C MET A 216 23.12 -19.43 -7.80
N ALA A 217 24.24 -19.24 -8.50
CA ALA A 217 24.41 -18.14 -9.45
C ALA A 217 23.37 -18.22 -10.58
N ASN A 218 23.08 -19.42 -11.08
CA ASN A 218 22.02 -19.64 -12.06
C ASN A 218 20.64 -19.28 -11.50
N LEU A 219 20.28 -19.77 -10.31
CA LEU A 219 18.98 -19.47 -9.71
C LEU A 219 18.80 -17.96 -9.44
N LEU A 220 19.85 -17.29 -8.97
CA LEU A 220 19.84 -15.86 -8.69
C LEU A 220 19.72 -15.02 -9.97
N GLY A 221 20.49 -15.37 -11.00
CA GLY A 221 20.49 -14.66 -12.29
C GLY A 221 19.24 -14.90 -13.12
N THR A 222 18.65 -16.10 -13.07
CA THR A 222 17.50 -16.46 -13.92
C THR A 222 16.14 -16.16 -13.31
N TRP A 223 15.95 -16.40 -12.01
CA TRP A 223 14.63 -16.27 -11.37
C TRP A 223 14.57 -15.07 -10.44
N PHE A 224 15.46 -15.01 -9.45
CA PHE A 224 15.37 -14.01 -8.39
C PHE A 224 15.55 -12.58 -8.90
N SER A 225 16.54 -12.36 -9.78
CA SER A 225 16.80 -11.06 -10.40
C SER A 225 15.60 -10.53 -11.19
N TRP A 226 14.95 -11.40 -11.97
CA TRP A 226 13.75 -11.05 -12.74
C TRP A 226 12.54 -10.77 -11.85
N LEU A 227 12.33 -11.58 -10.80
CA LEU A 227 11.25 -11.35 -9.83
C LEU A 227 11.41 -10.01 -9.10
N MET A 228 12.62 -9.70 -8.65
CA MET A 228 12.92 -8.42 -7.99
C MET A 228 12.77 -7.24 -8.95
N LEU A 229 13.23 -7.38 -10.20
CA LEU A 229 13.04 -6.34 -11.22
C LEU A 229 11.55 -6.09 -11.49
N MET A 230 10.77 -7.15 -11.69
CA MET A 230 9.32 -7.05 -11.92
C MET A 230 8.62 -6.41 -10.73
N PHE A 231 8.98 -6.77 -9.50
CA PHE A 231 8.45 -6.15 -8.29
C PHE A 231 8.72 -4.63 -8.25
N LEU A 232 9.96 -4.20 -8.54
CA LEU A 232 10.32 -2.78 -8.56
C LEU A 232 9.62 -2.00 -9.69
N LEU A 233 9.41 -2.64 -10.85
CA LEU A 233 8.69 -2.04 -11.97
C LEU A 233 7.19 -1.89 -11.66
N ILE A 234 6.54 -2.96 -11.17
CA ILE A 234 5.10 -2.97 -10.86
C ILE A 234 4.77 -1.95 -9.77
N THR A 235 5.61 -1.83 -8.74
CA THR A 235 5.40 -0.83 -7.66
C THR A 235 5.51 0.61 -8.17
N SER A 236 6.24 0.84 -9.26
CA SER A 236 6.40 2.17 -9.88
C SER A 236 5.31 2.49 -10.92
N PHE A 237 4.54 1.50 -11.38
CA PHE A 237 3.51 1.68 -12.41
C PHE A 237 2.38 2.63 -12.01
N PRO A 238 1.79 2.59 -10.80
CA PRO A 238 0.73 3.52 -10.44
C PRO A 238 1.17 4.99 -10.58
N LEU A 239 2.40 5.30 -10.18
CA LEU A 239 2.97 6.64 -10.35
C LEU A 239 3.21 6.99 -11.83
N LEU A 240 3.71 6.04 -12.62
CA LEU A 240 3.90 6.24 -14.06
C LEU A 240 2.57 6.56 -14.76
N PHE A 241 1.52 5.77 -14.49
CA PHE A 241 0.21 5.96 -15.08
C PHE A 241 -0.43 7.27 -14.64
N GLU A 242 -0.33 7.64 -13.36
CA GLU A 242 -0.90 8.91 -12.91
C GLU A 242 -0.22 10.10 -13.57
N LEU A 243 1.12 10.13 -13.61
CA LEU A 243 1.86 11.20 -14.27
C LEU A 243 1.61 11.26 -15.79
N TRP A 244 1.39 10.10 -16.41
CA TRP A 244 1.02 10.03 -17.82
C TRP A 244 -0.38 10.62 -18.06
N MET A 245 -1.36 10.30 -17.21
CA MET A 245 -2.73 10.82 -17.34
C MET A 245 -2.85 12.31 -17.01
N GLU A 246 -2.11 12.80 -16.01
CA GLU A 246 -2.21 14.20 -15.57
C GLU A 246 -1.40 15.18 -16.42
N ARG A 247 -0.28 14.73 -16.98
CA ARG A 247 0.67 15.59 -17.70
C ARG A 247 1.00 15.03 -19.07
N ASP A 248 2.19 14.45 -19.22
CA ASP A 248 2.74 13.97 -20.48
C ASP A 248 3.47 12.65 -20.25
N PHE A 249 3.37 11.74 -21.22
CA PHE A 249 4.08 10.47 -21.19
C PHE A 249 5.60 10.64 -21.05
N LEU A 250 6.18 11.59 -21.80
CA LEU A 250 7.62 11.83 -21.77
C LEU A 250 8.08 12.35 -20.40
N TYR A 251 7.27 13.17 -19.75
CA TYR A 251 7.55 13.65 -18.40
C TYR A 251 7.50 12.49 -17.39
N ALA A 252 6.49 11.63 -17.48
CA ALA A 252 6.32 10.46 -16.63
C ALA A 252 7.53 9.51 -16.73
N VAL A 253 7.94 9.15 -17.96
CA VAL A 253 9.09 8.28 -18.20
C VAL A 253 10.39 8.89 -17.70
N ARG A 254 10.63 10.20 -17.94
CA ARG A 254 11.84 10.88 -17.44
C ARG A 254 11.90 10.90 -15.92
N ARG A 255 10.77 11.15 -15.25
CA ARG A 255 10.70 11.19 -13.78
C ARG A 255 10.94 9.82 -13.16
N VAL A 256 10.26 8.79 -13.65
CA VAL A 256 10.45 7.40 -13.19
C VAL A 256 11.88 6.93 -13.51
N GLY A 257 12.40 7.24 -14.70
CA GLY A 257 13.78 6.94 -15.08
C GLY A 257 14.81 7.56 -14.13
N LYS A 258 14.62 8.83 -13.73
CA LYS A 258 15.46 9.48 -12.72
C LYS A 258 15.43 8.73 -11.39
N GLN A 259 14.26 8.27 -10.94
CA GLN A 259 14.10 7.54 -9.67
C GLN A 259 14.81 6.19 -9.69
N PHE A 260 14.78 5.47 -10.82
CA PHE A 260 15.54 4.24 -11.00
C PHE A 260 17.05 4.49 -11.03
N LEU A 261 17.51 5.56 -11.69
CA LEU A 261 18.93 5.95 -11.68
C LEU A 261 19.44 6.32 -10.28
N THR A 262 18.60 6.95 -9.46
CA THR A 262 18.93 7.27 -8.06
C THR A 262 18.72 6.11 -7.09
N LEU A 263 18.33 4.93 -7.59
CA LEU A 263 18.03 3.73 -6.81
C LEU A 263 16.97 3.96 -5.70
N SER A 264 16.13 4.98 -5.85
CA SER A 264 15.09 5.33 -4.88
C SER A 264 14.10 4.19 -4.60
N PRO A 265 13.71 3.35 -5.58
CA PRO A 265 12.85 2.19 -5.33
C PRO A 265 13.39 1.17 -4.32
N LEU A 266 14.71 1.10 -4.07
CA LEU A 266 15.29 0.23 -3.04
C LEU A 266 14.81 0.58 -1.63
N HIS A 267 14.31 1.80 -1.43
CA HIS A 267 13.66 2.21 -0.19
C HIS A 267 12.52 1.27 0.23
N PHE A 268 11.77 0.72 -0.74
CA PHE A 268 10.66 -0.20 -0.45
C PHE A 268 11.10 -1.47 0.29
N ILE A 269 12.35 -1.90 0.13
CA ILE A 269 12.89 -3.06 0.85
C ILE A 269 12.93 -2.76 2.36
N PHE A 270 13.36 -1.55 2.74
CA PHE A 270 13.41 -1.14 4.14
C PHE A 270 12.02 -0.95 4.73
N GLN A 271 11.09 -0.40 3.93
CA GLN A 271 9.69 -0.28 4.33
C GLN A 271 9.06 -1.66 4.60
N ALA A 272 9.25 -2.63 3.71
CA ALA A 272 8.70 -3.99 3.86
C ALA A 272 9.22 -4.70 5.14
N LYS A 273 10.41 -4.32 5.64
CA LYS A 273 10.97 -4.86 6.88
C LYS A 273 10.31 -4.33 8.16
N ILE A 274 9.69 -3.15 8.10
CA ILE A 274 9.07 -2.49 9.25
C ILE A 274 7.58 -2.78 9.35
N ILE A 275 6.93 -3.08 8.21
CA ILE A 275 5.56 -3.57 8.12
C ILE A 275 5.48 -4.95 8.78
#